data_AF-V5RWR0-F1
#
_entry.id   AF-V5RWR0-F1
#
_cell.length_a   1.000
_cell.length_b   1.000
_cell.length_c   1.000
_cell.angle_alpha   90.00
_cell.angle_beta   90.00
_cell.angle_gamma   90.00
#
_symmetry.space_group_name_H-M   'P 1'
#
loop_
_entity.id
_entity.type
_entity.pdbx_description
1 polymer ?
#
loop_
_entity_poly.entity_id
_entity_poly.type
_entity_poly.pdbx_seq_one_letter_code
_entity_poly.pdbx_strand_id
1 'polypeptide(L)'
;MKLRGFTIVELLIVVVVIAIMAAITVVAYNGIQQRARDSIRTADLAFLEKSLKLYYADNGNYMNAASNCGNGNGDGYTHFDYDGTGVRIPIMDCFKNGGYITKNVEDPCFNKTCSGQTKFTYLKYTCGMGTFLYAHMEGIPLSDTATDGTCASGIDTTENVNYYIKF
;
A
#
# COMPACT_ATOMS: atom_id res chain seq x y z
N MET A 1 -48.86 -39.77 -2.78
CA MET A 1 -48.51 -38.34 -2.77
C MET A 1 -47.76 -38.04 -4.07
N LYS A 2 -48.32 -37.24 -5.00
CA LYS A 2 -47.65 -36.95 -6.29
C LYS A 2 -46.53 -35.93 -6.05
N LEU A 3 -45.28 -36.35 -6.22
CA LEU A 3 -44.14 -35.43 -6.33
C LEU A 3 -44.29 -34.66 -7.65
N ARG A 4 -44.54 -33.35 -7.56
CA ARG A 4 -44.47 -32.46 -8.71
C ARG A 4 -42.99 -32.30 -9.08
N GLY A 5 -42.57 -32.88 -10.20
CA GLY A 5 -41.22 -32.73 -10.71
C GLY A 5 -40.98 -31.33 -11.25
N PHE A 6 -39.75 -30.84 -11.10
CA PHE A 6 -39.28 -29.61 -11.74
C PHE A 6 -39.35 -29.76 -13.27
N THR A 7 -39.79 -28.72 -13.95
CA THR A 7 -39.75 -28.68 -15.42
C THR A 7 -38.34 -28.37 -15.90
N ILE A 8 -37.97 -28.91 -17.07
CA ILE A 8 -36.68 -28.59 -17.71
C ILE A 8 -36.56 -27.08 -17.98
N VAL A 9 -37.69 -26.43 -18.29
CA VAL A 9 -37.75 -24.98 -18.53
C VAL A 9 -37.43 -24.18 -17.26
N GLU A 10 -37.95 -24.60 -16.10
CA GLU A 10 -37.61 -23.96 -14.82
C GLU A 10 -36.11 -24.06 -14.52
N LEU A 11 -35.51 -25.23 -14.74
CA LEU A 11 -34.06 -25.39 -14.53
C LEU A 11 -33.24 -24.53 -15.51
N LEU A 12 -33.68 -24.45 -16.77
CA LEU A 12 -32.99 -23.67 -17.80
C LEU A 12 -32.96 -22.18 -17.48
N ILE A 13 -34.09 -21.61 -17.05
CA ILE A 13 -34.15 -20.19 -16.69
C ILE A 13 -33.24 -19.90 -15.49
N VAL A 14 -33.20 -20.80 -14.50
CA VAL A 14 -32.35 -20.61 -13.30
C VAL A 14 -30.86 -20.56 -13.66
N VAL A 15 -30.37 -21.47 -14.50
CA VAL A 15 -28.94 -21.46 -14.88
C VAL A 15 -28.58 -20.25 -15.73
N VAL A 16 -29.51 -19.76 -16.57
CA VAL A 16 -29.31 -18.52 -17.35
C VAL A 16 -29.22 -17.31 -16.42
N VAL A 17 -30.10 -17.20 -15.43
CA VAL A 17 -30.07 -16.10 -14.45
C VAL A 17 -28.77 -16.14 -13.62
N ILE A 18 -28.35 -17.32 -13.15
CA ILE A 18 -27.09 -17.47 -12.42
C ILE A 18 -25.88 -17.08 -13.29
N ALA A 19 -25.87 -17.45 -14.57
CA ALA A 19 -24.79 -17.09 -15.49
C ALA A 19 -24.68 -15.58 -15.69
N ILE A 20 -25.81 -14.88 -15.86
CA ILE A 20 -25.84 -13.41 -16.00
C ILE A 20 -25.40 -12.73 -14.70
N MET A 21 -25.91 -13.17 -13.55
CA MET A 21 -25.50 -12.62 -12.26
C MET A 21 -24.00 -12.83 -11.99
N ALA A 22 -23.48 -14.02 -12.28
CA ALA A 22 -22.06 -14.32 -12.13
C ALA A 22 -21.20 -13.36 -12.96
N ALA A 23 -21.54 -13.13 -14.24
CA ALA A 23 -20.79 -12.21 -15.10
C ALA A 23 -20.74 -10.78 -14.55
N ILE A 24 -21.88 -10.23 -14.09
CA ILE A 24 -21.95 -8.87 -13.53
C ILE A 24 -21.14 -8.76 -12.23
N THR A 25 -21.27 -9.75 -11.34
CA THR A 25 -20.60 -9.74 -10.04
C THR A 25 -19.08 -9.72 -10.15
N VAL A 26 -18.51 -10.45 -11.11
CA VAL A 26 -17.04 -10.50 -11.31
C VAL A 26 -16.48 -9.13 -11.67
N VAL A 27 -17.13 -8.39 -12.58
CA VAL A 27 -16.66 -7.05 -12.99
C VAL A 27 -16.75 -6.05 -11.84
N ALA A 28 -17.85 -6.08 -11.09
CA ALA A 28 -18.06 -5.17 -9.95
C ALA A 28 -17.08 -5.45 -8.79
N TYR A 29 -16.73 -6.72 -8.57
CA TYR A 29 -15.89 -7.15 -7.45
C TYR A 29 -14.47 -6.57 -7.53
N ASN A 30 -13.87 -6.52 -8.72
CA ASN A 30 -12.51 -5.98 -8.92
C ASN A 30 -12.40 -4.52 -8.48
N GLY A 31 -13.35 -3.66 -8.86
CA GLY A 31 -13.35 -2.25 -8.48
C GLY A 31 -13.63 -2.01 -6.99
N ILE A 32 -14.41 -2.88 -6.34
CA ILE A 32 -14.63 -2.81 -4.88
C ILE A 32 -13.34 -3.15 -4.13
N GLN A 33 -12.65 -4.22 -4.52
CA GLN A 33 -11.39 -4.60 -3.88
C GLN A 33 -10.32 -3.52 -4.02
N GLN A 34 -10.17 -2.90 -5.20
CA GLN A 34 -9.24 -1.79 -5.42
C GLN A 34 -9.49 -0.65 -4.41
N ARG A 35 -10.74 -0.17 -4.31
CA ARG A 35 -11.11 0.90 -3.38
C ARG A 35 -10.88 0.53 -1.92
N ALA A 36 -11.14 -0.72 -1.55
CA ALA A 36 -10.87 -1.20 -0.19
C ALA A 36 -9.37 -1.17 0.13
N ARG A 37 -8.51 -1.57 -0.81
CA ARG A 37 -7.05 -1.53 -0.63
C ARG A 37 -6.52 -0.10 -0.54
N ASP A 38 -6.99 0.82 -1.38
CA ASP A 38 -6.62 2.24 -1.30
C ASP A 38 -7.09 2.87 0.03
N SER A 39 -8.26 2.47 0.53
CA SER A 39 -8.73 2.89 1.86
C SER A 39 -7.82 2.37 2.98
N ILE A 40 -7.23 1.19 2.84
CA ILE A 40 -6.26 0.67 3.81
C ILE A 40 -4.94 1.46 3.69
N ARG A 41 -4.44 1.71 2.47
CA ARG A 41 -3.21 2.48 2.24
C ARG A 41 -3.27 3.89 2.78
N THR A 42 -4.39 4.58 2.58
CA THR A 42 -4.60 5.93 3.15
C THR A 42 -4.60 5.92 4.68
N ALA A 43 -5.25 4.92 5.30
CA ALA A 43 -5.25 4.75 6.75
C ALA A 43 -3.87 4.40 7.30
N ASP A 44 -3.13 3.54 6.60
CA ASP A 44 -1.77 3.16 6.93
C ASP A 44 -0.83 4.37 6.84
N LEU A 45 -0.87 5.17 5.76
CA LEU A 45 -0.08 6.40 5.63
C LEU A 45 -0.32 7.38 6.79
N ALA A 46 -1.59 7.58 7.19
CA ALA A 46 -1.92 8.45 8.33
C ALA A 46 -1.43 7.88 9.67
N PHE A 47 -1.43 6.55 9.83
CA PHE A 47 -0.87 5.88 11.00
C PHE A 47 0.67 6.01 11.02
N LEU A 48 1.32 5.87 9.88
CA LEU A 48 2.76 6.01 9.71
C LEU A 48 3.23 7.45 10.00
N GLU A 49 2.50 8.46 9.52
CA GLU A 49 2.76 9.86 9.87
C GLU A 49 2.74 10.08 11.39
N LYS A 50 1.71 9.58 12.08
CA LYS A 50 1.61 9.70 13.54
C LYS A 50 2.76 9.00 14.25
N SER A 51 3.12 7.81 13.79
CA SER A 51 4.23 7.02 14.34
C SER A 51 5.57 7.75 14.17
N LEU A 52 5.80 8.36 13.01
CA LEU A 52 6.97 9.21 12.74
C LEU A 52 7.01 10.44 13.64
N LYS A 53 5.86 11.09 13.90
CA LYS A 53 5.78 12.23 14.82
C LYS A 53 6.07 11.83 16.27
N LEU A 54 5.62 10.66 16.71
CA LEU A 54 5.99 10.11 18.02
C LEU A 54 7.49 9.86 18.10
N TYR A 55 8.08 9.21 17.10
CA TYR A 55 9.53 8.99 17.05
C TYR A 55 10.31 10.31 17.07
N TYR A 56 9.84 11.33 16.33
CA TYR A 56 10.46 12.65 16.32
C TYR A 56 10.44 13.32 17.70
N ALA A 57 9.36 13.16 18.46
CA ALA A 57 9.27 13.73 19.81
C ALA A 57 10.39 13.20 20.73
N ASP A 58 10.78 11.93 20.56
CA ASP A 58 11.80 11.29 21.40
C ASP A 58 13.23 11.47 20.84
N ASN A 59 13.40 11.54 19.51
CA ASN A 59 14.72 11.46 18.85
C ASN A 59 15.11 12.72 18.06
N GLY A 60 14.21 13.70 17.94
CA GLY A 60 14.43 14.96 17.23
C GLY A 60 14.61 14.85 15.70
N ASN A 61 14.32 13.68 15.11
CA ASN A 61 14.41 13.45 13.67
C ASN A 61 13.36 12.44 13.20
N TYR A 62 13.02 12.44 11.91
CA TYR A 62 12.04 11.52 11.32
C TYR A 62 12.71 10.27 10.73
N MET A 63 13.52 9.56 11.52
CA MET A 63 14.27 8.39 11.07
C MET A 63 15.07 8.70 9.78
N ASN A 64 16.06 9.58 9.92
CA ASN A 64 16.95 9.95 8.82
C ASN A 64 18.14 8.96 8.71
N ALA A 65 19.05 9.19 7.76
CA ALA A 65 20.21 8.31 7.55
C ALA A 65 21.06 8.06 8.82
N ALA A 66 21.10 8.99 9.77
CA ALA A 66 21.86 8.86 11.02
C ALA A 66 21.17 7.97 12.06
N SER A 67 19.90 7.60 11.87
CA SER A 67 19.12 6.78 12.81
C SER A 67 19.33 5.27 12.67
N ASN A 68 20.11 4.80 11.68
CA ASN A 68 20.25 3.39 11.29
C ASN A 68 18.93 2.70 10.88
N CYS A 69 17.85 3.48 10.73
CA CYS A 69 16.55 3.04 10.29
C CYS A 69 16.35 3.35 8.81
N GLY A 70 16.05 2.31 8.03
CA GLY A 70 15.93 2.34 6.58
C GLY A 70 17.28 2.22 5.85
N ASN A 71 17.20 2.07 4.53
CA ASN A 71 18.31 2.41 3.65
C ASN A 71 18.46 3.94 3.65
N GLY A 72 19.68 4.45 3.44
CA GLY A 72 20.09 5.83 3.68
C GLY A 72 19.10 6.84 3.10
N ASN A 73 18.90 7.95 3.79
CA ASN A 73 17.89 8.98 3.53
C ASN A 73 16.41 8.55 3.68
N GLY A 74 16.12 7.28 4.00
CA GLY A 74 14.81 6.81 4.48
C GLY A 74 14.01 6.00 3.46
N ASP A 75 14.66 5.49 2.43
CA ASP A 75 14.06 5.09 1.14
C ASP A 75 13.22 3.79 1.15
N GLY A 76 12.81 3.28 2.31
CA GLY A 76 12.02 2.05 2.37
C GLY A 76 11.34 1.81 3.71
N TYR A 77 10.05 1.50 3.67
CA TYR A 77 9.24 1.31 4.88
C TYR A 77 9.12 -0.15 5.32
N THR A 78 8.88 -1.08 4.39
CA THR A 78 8.44 -2.45 4.74
C THR A 78 9.34 -3.57 4.24
N HIS A 79 10.19 -3.36 3.23
CA HIS A 79 11.09 -4.42 2.78
C HIS A 79 12.13 -3.88 1.81
N PHE A 80 13.38 -3.80 2.24
CA PHE A 80 14.57 -4.07 1.43
C PHE A 80 15.75 -4.25 2.39
N ASP A 81 16.11 -5.50 2.64
CA ASP A 81 17.49 -5.84 2.94
C ASP A 81 18.30 -5.64 1.66
N TYR A 82 19.25 -4.72 1.68
CA TYR A 82 20.45 -4.78 0.83
C TYR A 82 21.54 -3.97 1.54
N ASP A 83 22.75 -4.48 1.78
CA ASP A 83 23.66 -4.93 0.72
C ASP A 83 24.81 -5.83 1.22
N GLY A 84 24.71 -6.42 2.41
CA GLY A 84 25.82 -7.18 2.99
C GLY A 84 26.95 -6.33 3.57
N THR A 85 26.78 -5.01 3.70
CA THR A 85 27.72 -4.09 4.37
C THR A 85 27.00 -3.16 5.35
N GLY A 86 26.62 -3.71 6.52
CA GLY A 86 26.14 -2.95 7.67
C GLY A 86 24.69 -3.24 8.09
N VAL A 87 24.40 -3.10 9.39
CA VAL A 87 23.08 -3.40 9.98
C VAL A 87 22.15 -2.21 9.76
N ARG A 88 21.52 -2.15 8.58
CA ARG A 88 20.39 -1.24 8.32
C ARG A 88 19.10 -1.96 8.67
N ILE A 89 18.30 -1.37 9.56
CA ILE A 89 17.07 -1.97 10.07
C ILE A 89 15.90 -1.35 9.31
N PRO A 90 14.94 -2.12 8.77
CA PRO A 90 13.73 -1.54 8.17
C PRO A 90 13.06 -0.54 9.11
N ILE A 91 12.52 0.57 8.57
CA ILE A 91 11.80 1.59 9.36
C ILE A 91 10.74 0.94 10.26
N MET A 92 10.07 -0.08 9.73
CA MET A 92 9.05 -0.82 10.47
C MET A 92 9.58 -1.54 11.72
N ASP A 93 10.77 -2.13 11.64
CA ASP A 93 11.40 -2.81 12.76
C ASP A 93 11.97 -1.79 13.75
N CYS A 94 12.43 -0.63 13.29
CA CYS A 94 12.77 0.48 14.18
C CYS A 94 11.56 0.96 14.99
N PHE A 95 10.38 1.05 14.38
CA PHE A 95 9.17 1.41 15.12
C PHE A 95 8.80 0.37 16.17
N LYS A 96 8.89 -0.93 15.84
CA LYS A 96 8.61 -2.02 16.78
C LYS A 96 9.61 -2.04 17.92
N ASN A 97 10.90 -1.98 17.62
CA ASN A 97 11.98 -2.02 18.61
C ASN A 97 11.94 -0.80 19.53
N GLY A 98 11.55 0.37 18.99
CA GLY A 98 11.34 1.57 19.77
C GLY A 98 9.99 1.67 20.49
N GLY A 99 9.09 0.69 20.32
CA GLY A 99 7.78 0.68 20.99
C GLY A 99 6.77 1.70 20.48
N TYR A 100 7.01 2.31 19.32
CA TYR A 100 6.14 3.34 18.74
C TYR A 100 4.87 2.78 18.10
N ILE A 101 4.90 1.49 17.74
CA ILE A 101 3.77 0.81 17.11
C ILE A 101 3.60 -0.59 17.68
N THR A 102 2.36 -1.06 17.68
CA THR A 102 1.97 -2.42 18.07
C THR A 102 1.43 -3.24 16.89
N LYS A 103 1.00 -2.56 15.82
CA LYS A 103 0.46 -3.18 14.60
C LYS A 103 1.52 -3.14 13.49
N ASN A 104 1.66 -4.25 12.75
CA ASN A 104 2.40 -4.24 11.50
C ASN A 104 1.59 -3.52 10.40
N VAL A 105 2.14 -2.48 9.81
CA VAL A 105 1.66 -1.84 8.59
C VAL A 105 2.36 -2.52 7.43
N GLU A 106 1.56 -3.06 6.53
CA GLU A 106 2.01 -3.81 5.37
C GLU A 106 1.04 -3.48 4.24
N ASP A 107 1.56 -3.21 3.05
CA ASP A 107 0.70 -2.90 1.92
C ASP A 107 -0.26 -4.07 1.67
N PRO A 108 -1.55 -3.82 1.38
CA PRO A 108 -2.51 -4.88 1.10
C PRO A 108 -2.12 -5.81 -0.05
N CYS A 109 -1.15 -5.43 -0.88
CA CYS A 109 -0.59 -6.14 -2.03
C CYS A 109 0.86 -6.57 -1.84
N PHE A 110 1.38 -6.55 -0.61
CA PHE A 110 2.71 -7.05 -0.33
C PHE A 110 2.86 -8.50 -0.80
N ASN A 111 3.96 -8.77 -1.53
CA ASN A 111 4.32 -10.08 -2.09
C ASN A 111 3.23 -10.76 -2.95
N LYS A 112 2.32 -9.99 -3.55
CA LYS A 112 1.33 -10.49 -4.51
C LYS A 112 1.00 -9.47 -5.58
N THR A 113 0.48 -9.96 -6.70
CA THR A 113 0.05 -9.08 -7.79
C THR A 113 -1.32 -8.49 -7.49
N CYS A 114 -1.43 -7.17 -7.48
CA CYS A 114 -2.70 -6.46 -7.47
C CYS A 114 -2.78 -5.55 -8.68
N SER A 115 -3.91 -5.58 -9.39
CA SER A 115 -4.12 -4.71 -10.57
C SER A 115 -2.96 -4.77 -11.58
N GLY A 116 -2.33 -5.94 -11.72
CA GLY A 116 -1.20 -6.16 -12.65
C GLY A 116 0.16 -5.66 -12.16
N GLN A 117 0.26 -5.09 -10.96
CA GLN A 117 1.49 -4.55 -10.37
C GLN A 117 1.99 -5.43 -9.21
N THR A 118 3.31 -5.45 -8.99
CA THR A 118 3.96 -6.25 -7.92
C THR A 118 4.73 -5.40 -6.91
N LYS A 119 4.82 -4.09 -7.14
CA LYS A 119 5.63 -3.14 -6.37
C LYS A 119 4.76 -2.14 -5.60
N PHE A 120 3.91 -2.63 -4.70
CA PHE A 120 3.18 -1.75 -3.79
C PHE A 120 3.88 -1.74 -2.43
N THR A 121 4.79 -0.79 -2.25
CA THR A 121 5.49 -0.59 -0.98
C THR A 121 5.33 0.87 -0.56
N TYR A 122 5.16 1.10 0.73
CA TYR A 122 5.23 2.44 1.29
C TYR A 122 6.68 2.92 1.21
N LEU A 123 6.90 4.18 0.86
CA LEU A 123 8.23 4.79 0.86
C LEU A 123 8.21 6.06 1.70
N LYS A 124 9.39 6.49 2.12
CA LYS A 124 9.59 7.70 2.88
C LYS A 124 10.81 8.43 2.39
N TYR A 125 10.74 9.75 2.32
CA TYR A 125 11.92 10.59 2.12
C TYR A 125 11.83 11.82 3.01
N THR A 126 12.98 12.25 3.51
CA THR A 126 13.13 13.55 4.18
C THR A 126 14.17 14.37 3.45
N CYS A 127 13.86 15.62 3.15
CA CYS A 127 14.79 16.61 2.59
C CYS A 127 14.48 18.01 3.15
N GLY A 128 15.15 19.04 2.63
CA GLY A 128 14.92 20.43 3.06
C GLY A 128 13.48 20.94 2.84
N MET A 129 12.68 20.26 2.01
CA MET A 129 11.27 20.61 1.76
C MET A 129 10.30 20.04 2.81
N GLY A 130 10.73 19.08 3.64
CA GLY A 130 9.89 18.38 4.62
C GLY A 130 10.07 16.86 4.56
N THR A 131 9.17 16.13 5.25
CA THR A 131 9.10 14.67 5.16
C THR A 131 7.89 14.25 4.34
N PHE A 132 8.10 13.29 3.46
CA PHE A 132 7.10 12.77 2.55
C PHE A 132 6.95 11.27 2.76
N LEU A 133 5.71 10.80 2.78
CA LEU A 133 5.38 9.39 2.65
C LEU A 133 4.69 9.16 1.33
N TYR A 134 5.06 8.08 0.67
CA TYR A 134 4.62 7.76 -0.68
C TYR A 134 3.93 6.41 -0.71
N ALA A 135 2.96 6.28 -1.60
CA ALA A 135 2.30 5.02 -1.89
C ALA A 135 1.82 4.99 -3.35
N HIS A 136 1.52 3.79 -3.82
CA HIS A 136 0.72 3.59 -5.01
C HIS A 136 -0.75 3.42 -4.62
N MET A 137 -1.63 4.22 -5.22
CA MET A 137 -3.08 4.06 -5.14
C MET A 137 -3.62 3.53 -6.46
N GLU A 138 -4.38 2.43 -6.42
CA GLU A 138 -4.89 1.74 -7.61
C GLU A 138 -5.97 2.54 -8.34
N GLY A 139 -6.70 3.40 -7.61
CA GLY A 139 -7.70 4.30 -8.17
C GLY A 139 -7.11 5.58 -8.79
N ILE A 140 -5.80 5.82 -8.67
CA ILE A 140 -5.13 6.98 -9.23
C ILE A 140 -4.29 6.53 -10.44
N PRO A 141 -4.41 7.18 -11.61
CA PRO A 141 -3.53 6.88 -12.74
C PRO A 141 -2.06 7.14 -12.40
N LEU A 142 -1.16 6.27 -12.88
CA LEU A 142 0.28 6.55 -12.85
C LEU A 142 0.62 7.74 -13.75
N SER A 143 1.57 8.57 -13.33
CA SER A 143 2.11 9.70 -14.10
C SER A 143 3.57 9.89 -13.75
N ASP A 144 4.40 10.16 -14.76
CA ASP A 144 5.85 10.41 -14.64
C ASP A 144 6.18 11.77 -13.98
N THR A 145 5.17 12.40 -13.40
CA THR A 145 5.25 13.71 -12.75
C THR A 145 4.58 13.71 -11.37
N ALA A 146 4.13 12.53 -10.92
CA ALA A 146 3.36 12.43 -9.69
C ALA A 146 4.18 12.81 -8.45
N THR A 147 5.52 12.71 -8.51
CA THR A 147 6.41 13.05 -7.38
C THR A 147 7.32 14.25 -7.65
N ASP A 148 7.21 14.93 -8.79
CA ASP A 148 8.10 16.03 -9.22
C ASP A 148 8.25 17.21 -8.24
N GLY A 149 7.25 17.43 -7.36
CA GLY A 149 7.26 18.48 -6.34
C GLY A 149 7.76 18.04 -4.96
N THR A 150 8.34 16.84 -4.85
CA THR A 150 8.69 16.21 -3.58
C THR A 150 10.21 16.04 -3.42
N CYS A 151 10.63 15.46 -2.30
CA CYS A 151 12.04 15.17 -2.06
C CYS A 151 12.65 14.14 -3.03
N ALA A 152 11.82 13.37 -3.73
CA ALA A 152 12.25 12.28 -4.58
C ALA A 152 11.43 12.28 -5.87
N SER A 153 11.77 13.16 -6.80
CA SER A 153 10.97 13.43 -8.00
C SER A 153 10.91 12.31 -9.03
N GLY A 154 11.82 11.33 -8.98
CA GLY A 154 11.88 10.24 -9.97
C GLY A 154 11.19 8.95 -9.54
N ILE A 155 10.67 8.86 -8.31
CA ILE A 155 10.23 7.58 -7.75
C ILE A 155 8.87 7.12 -8.29
N ASP A 156 8.10 8.02 -8.90
CA ASP A 156 6.89 7.62 -9.64
C ASP A 156 7.22 6.67 -10.79
N THR A 157 8.32 6.90 -11.52
CA THR A 157 8.76 6.01 -12.59
C THR A 157 9.43 4.72 -12.11
N THR A 158 10.24 4.77 -11.03
CA THR A 158 11.04 3.61 -10.60
C THR A 158 10.28 2.67 -9.66
N GLU A 159 9.44 3.25 -8.80
CA GLU A 159 8.70 2.56 -7.75
C GLU A 159 7.18 2.58 -7.96
N ASN A 160 6.70 3.08 -9.10
CA ASN A 160 5.27 3.16 -9.45
C ASN A 160 4.44 3.92 -8.41
N VAL A 161 5.01 4.93 -7.75
CA VAL A 161 4.28 5.77 -6.79
C VAL A 161 3.43 6.79 -7.54
N ASN A 162 2.23 7.08 -7.04
CA ASN A 162 1.37 8.14 -7.59
C ASN A 162 0.66 8.98 -6.52
N TYR A 163 0.93 8.72 -5.25
CA TYR A 163 0.32 9.42 -4.13
C TYR A 163 1.35 9.68 -3.05
N TYR A 164 1.26 10.85 -2.42
CA TYR A 164 2.10 11.20 -1.29
C TYR A 164 1.35 12.05 -0.27
N ILE A 165 1.83 12.00 0.97
CA ILE A 165 1.48 12.95 2.02
C ILE A 165 2.74 13.64 2.52
N LYS A 166 2.62 14.91 2.89
CA LYS A 166 3.69 15.75 3.42
C LYS A 166 3.35 16.17 4.85
N PHE A 167 4.33 16.15 5.75
CA PHE A 167 4.22 16.66 7.12
C PHE A 167 5.55 17.18 7.65
#